data_AF-A0A2V4AFW2-F1
#
_entry.id   AF-A0A2V4AFW2-F1
#
_cell.length_a   1.000
_cell.length_b   1.000
_cell.length_c   1.000
_cell.angle_alpha   90.00
_cell.angle_beta   90.00
_cell.angle_gamma   90.00
#
_symmetry.space_group_name_H-M   'P 1'
#
loop_
_entity.id
_entity.type
_entity.pdbx_description
1 polymer ?
#
loop_
_entity_poly.entity_id
_entity_poly.type
_entity_poly.pdbx_seq_one_letter_code
_entity_poly.pdbx_strand_id
1 'polypeptide(L)'
;MSSDANRYFDKIIRGIAKEERDMLLYEDKVLNVPLWRIFRFAFLKRYLSNNYGFATNSLYTKKANKSKLLMSFLESFISFLKIIFLQKKFKILIFAFPRLQKSNDVYFDKFTDPIIQLMQEKEKYTIFQRHLSGNHLEPRVNSDKVVKTDFIEVSSKLFGLLFLPITMLFNYVVLRRLYIKVKDRFELSWKDFIRMAIGLGEFYVSYCIYSFLVKIMGIKSIFLVDREIYYPAIAACKRNKVKIYELQHGVTHSWTLLYSGKYDENIDPDYFLTFGENWIGKQFGLPIEKLSNIGWAYSESMRINSNEKLDEKTILVVSEPCYSKEIVLALIEMINVDSEIRFEIRLHPQEKYDEETINLISQYERIKVVDNSEESTLSLRKYTNIVGVNSSVLYEALSLKKSVACINFGGCVCEMNEIYDPNPFFILNKVEDFKDFYISRSGKNIGETFYSSFDVEKFNKLLC
;
A
#
# COMPACT_ATOMS: atom_id res chain seq x y z
N MET A 1 -14.63 7.74 8.95
CA MET A 1 -13.94 8.47 10.05
C MET A 1 -13.81 9.91 9.60
N SER A 2 -14.78 10.78 9.91
CA SER A 2 -15.09 12.10 9.28
C SER A 2 -13.94 12.89 8.63
N SER A 3 -14.24 13.75 7.65
CA SER A 3 -13.27 14.64 6.99
C SER A 3 -12.46 15.49 7.98
N ASP A 4 -13.06 15.81 9.14
CA ASP A 4 -12.40 16.39 10.30
C ASP A 4 -11.30 15.51 10.91
N ALA A 5 -11.49 14.19 11.01
CA ALA A 5 -10.48 13.26 11.51
C ALA A 5 -9.27 13.17 10.56
N ASN A 6 -9.50 13.08 9.24
CA ASN A 6 -8.43 13.08 8.25
C ASN A 6 -7.64 14.40 8.25
N ARG A 7 -8.34 15.54 8.36
CA ARG A 7 -7.72 16.86 8.50
C ARG A 7 -7.02 17.05 9.85
N TYR A 8 -7.55 16.46 10.91
CA TYR A 8 -6.96 16.46 12.26
C TYR A 8 -5.65 15.67 12.29
N PHE A 9 -5.63 14.45 11.74
CA PHE A 9 -4.41 13.65 11.64
C PHE A 9 -3.36 14.29 10.73
N ASP A 10 -3.75 14.89 9.60
CA ASP A 10 -2.83 15.65 8.74
C ASP A 10 -2.16 16.79 9.52
N LYS A 11 -2.93 17.58 10.29
CA LYS A 11 -2.39 18.65 11.14
C LYS A 11 -1.42 18.11 12.21
N ILE A 12 -1.77 17.01 12.88
CA ILE A 12 -0.90 16.38 13.89
C ILE A 12 0.41 15.92 13.25
N ILE A 13 0.34 15.18 12.13
CA ILE A 13 1.51 14.63 11.46
C ILE A 13 2.42 15.76 10.96
N ARG A 14 1.86 16.85 10.43
CA ARG A 14 2.63 18.03 10.03
C ARG A 14 3.29 18.73 11.21
N GLY A 15 2.56 18.88 12.32
CA GLY A 15 3.08 19.45 13.56
C GLY A 15 4.29 18.65 14.07
N ILE A 16 4.15 17.33 14.14
CA ILE A 16 5.24 16.43 14.51
C ILE A 16 6.41 16.55 13.54
N ALA A 17 6.16 16.53 12.23
CA ALA A 17 7.23 16.66 11.22
C ALA A 17 8.00 17.98 11.32
N LYS A 18 7.36 19.06 11.80
CA LYS A 18 8.02 20.32 12.11
C LYS A 18 8.88 20.19 13.37
N GLU A 19 8.32 19.68 14.46
CA GLU A 19 9.04 19.44 15.72
C GLU A 19 10.28 18.55 15.51
N GLU A 20 10.18 17.49 14.69
CA GLU A 20 11.30 16.61 14.34
C GLU A 20 12.48 17.38 13.71
N ARG A 21 12.19 18.45 12.96
CA ARG A 21 13.22 19.32 12.37
C ARG A 21 13.80 20.26 13.41
N ASP A 22 12.95 20.87 14.24
CA ASP A 22 13.36 21.81 15.29
C ASP A 22 14.24 21.10 16.35
N MET A 23 13.97 19.83 16.62
CA MET A 23 14.77 18.95 17.49
C MET A 23 16.06 18.41 16.83
N LEU A 24 16.32 18.77 15.57
CA LEU A 24 17.49 18.34 14.79
C LEU A 24 17.65 16.80 14.78
N LEU A 25 16.54 16.07 14.58
CA LEU A 25 16.55 14.60 14.60
C LEU A 25 17.21 13.98 13.36
N TYR A 26 17.37 14.76 12.28
CA TYR A 26 17.90 14.27 11.00
C TYR A 26 19.41 14.47 10.83
N GLU A 27 20.11 15.03 11.82
CA GLU A 27 21.53 15.41 11.71
C GLU A 27 22.48 14.27 12.10
N ASP A 28 22.06 13.43 13.05
CA ASP A 28 22.83 12.25 13.47
C ASP A 28 22.71 11.16 12.38
N LYS A 29 23.82 10.82 11.72
CA LYS A 29 23.83 9.91 10.57
C LYS A 29 24.64 8.64 10.81
N VAL A 30 24.21 7.56 10.17
CA VAL A 30 24.91 6.28 10.07
C VAL A 30 24.83 5.82 8.61
N LEU A 31 25.97 5.45 8.00
CA LEU A 31 26.03 5.16 6.55
C LEU A 31 25.46 6.29 5.67
N ASN A 32 25.66 7.56 6.08
CA ASN A 32 25.06 8.77 5.49
C ASN A 32 23.52 8.86 5.55
N VAL A 33 22.86 7.89 6.19
CA VAL A 33 21.42 7.89 6.43
C VAL A 33 21.13 8.52 7.80
N PRO A 34 20.18 9.47 7.92
CA PRO A 34 19.75 9.97 9.21
C PRO A 34 19.22 8.85 10.10
N LEU A 35 19.81 8.67 11.28
CA LEU A 35 19.49 7.58 12.20
C LEU A 35 18.01 7.61 12.60
N TRP A 36 17.42 8.80 12.74
CA TRP A 36 15.99 8.95 13.01
C TRP A 36 15.11 8.26 11.96
N ARG A 37 15.48 8.30 10.67
CA ARG A 37 14.70 7.69 9.58
C ARG A 37 14.56 6.17 9.72
N ILE A 38 15.51 5.50 10.38
CA ILE A 38 15.46 4.05 10.62
C ILE A 38 14.38 3.68 11.63
N PHE A 39 14.11 4.53 12.62
CA PHE A 39 13.19 4.23 13.73
C PHE A 39 11.87 5.03 13.69
N ARG A 40 11.84 6.12 12.92
CA ARG A 40 10.76 7.11 12.89
C ARG A 40 9.38 6.46 12.74
N PHE A 41 9.20 5.60 11.76
CA PHE A 41 7.89 5.00 11.47
C PHE A 41 7.37 4.20 12.68
N ALA A 42 8.19 3.32 13.24
CA ALA A 42 7.81 2.49 14.39
C ALA A 42 7.46 3.32 15.62
N PHE A 43 8.24 4.36 15.93
CA PHE A 43 8.00 5.21 17.09
C PHE A 43 6.82 6.15 16.90
N LEU A 44 6.71 6.79 15.73
CA LEU A 44 5.61 7.67 15.41
C LEU A 44 4.28 6.90 15.35
N LYS A 45 4.26 5.70 14.76
CA LYS A 45 3.08 4.82 14.77
C LYS A 45 2.59 4.54 16.19
N ARG A 46 3.51 4.12 17.07
CA ARG A 46 3.20 3.83 18.47
C ARG A 46 2.68 5.06 19.20
N TYR A 47 3.36 6.20 19.03
CA TYR A 47 2.98 7.45 19.65
C TYR A 47 1.58 7.91 19.23
N LEU A 48 1.29 7.89 17.92
CA LEU A 48 -0.03 8.25 17.39
C LEU A 48 -1.12 7.30 17.88
N SER A 49 -0.83 6.00 17.93
CA SER A 49 -1.78 5.00 18.45
C SER A 49 -2.11 5.24 19.92
N ASN A 50 -1.12 5.55 20.76
CA ASN A 50 -1.31 5.73 22.20
C ASN A 50 -2.00 7.06 22.54
N ASN A 51 -1.68 8.14 21.82
CA ASN A 51 -2.12 9.49 22.19
C ASN A 51 -3.32 10.00 21.40
N TYR A 52 -3.57 9.46 20.21
CA TYR A 52 -4.59 9.99 19.29
C TYR A 52 -5.52 8.90 18.74
N GLY A 53 -5.48 7.68 19.31
CA GLY A 53 -6.33 6.57 18.86
C GLY A 53 -6.08 6.13 17.43
N PHE A 54 -4.90 6.44 16.86
CA PHE A 54 -4.58 6.11 15.47
C PHE A 54 -4.42 4.59 15.29
N ALA A 55 -5.44 3.94 14.74
CA ALA A 55 -5.41 2.52 14.44
C ALA A 55 -4.90 2.27 13.01
N THR A 56 -3.72 1.67 12.87
CA THR A 56 -3.22 1.10 11.59
C THR A 56 -3.22 -0.41 11.58
N ASN A 57 -3.75 -1.03 12.63
CA ASN A 57 -3.68 -2.46 12.78
C ASN A 57 -4.75 -3.09 11.88
N SER A 58 -4.30 -3.82 10.87
CA SER A 58 -5.07 -4.97 10.42
C SER A 58 -5.30 -5.84 11.65
N LEU A 59 -6.54 -5.99 12.09
CA LEU A 59 -6.96 -6.82 13.24
C LEU A 59 -6.48 -8.29 13.15
N TYR A 60 -5.91 -8.67 12.01
CA TYR A 60 -5.37 -9.98 11.70
C TYR A 60 -3.84 -10.01 11.72
N THR A 61 -3.22 -10.02 12.91
CA THR A 61 -1.86 -10.57 13.03
C THR A 61 -1.96 -12.10 13.00
N LYS A 62 -2.04 -12.71 11.81
CA LYS A 62 -1.85 -14.16 11.69
C LYS A 62 -0.46 -14.49 12.24
N LYS A 63 -0.41 -15.31 13.30
CA LYS A 63 0.85 -15.82 13.83
C LYS A 63 1.63 -16.47 12.70
N ALA A 64 2.90 -16.10 12.56
CA ALA A 64 3.74 -16.65 11.50
C ALA A 64 3.88 -18.16 11.67
N ASN A 65 3.70 -18.90 10.58
CA ASN A 65 3.90 -20.34 10.59
C ASN A 65 5.42 -20.61 10.55
N LYS A 66 5.99 -21.02 11.70
CA LYS A 66 7.43 -21.19 11.87
C LYS A 66 8.03 -22.24 10.91
N SER A 67 7.32 -23.33 10.63
CA SER A 67 7.84 -24.38 9.73
C SER A 67 7.87 -23.89 8.28
N LYS A 68 6.80 -23.22 7.82
CA LYS A 68 6.77 -22.60 6.49
C LYS A 68 7.83 -21.52 6.33
N LEU A 69 8.08 -20.73 7.38
CA LEU A 69 9.13 -19.72 7.38
C LEU A 69 10.53 -20.36 7.26
N LEU A 70 10.80 -21.46 7.99
CA LEU A 70 12.08 -22.17 7.88
C LEU A 70 12.29 -22.77 6.49
N MET A 71 11.26 -23.39 5.90
CA MET A 71 11.36 -23.92 4.54
C MET A 71 11.60 -22.80 3.52
N SER A 72 10.83 -21.70 3.62
CA SER A 72 11.00 -20.54 2.74
C SER A 72 12.37 -19.88 2.91
N PHE A 73 12.92 -19.87 4.13
CA PHE A 73 14.29 -19.42 4.40
C PHE A 73 15.33 -20.26 3.65
N LEU A 74 15.24 -21.59 3.72
CA LEU A 74 16.17 -22.49 3.04
C LEU A 74 16.05 -22.37 1.51
N GLU A 75 14.84 -22.33 0.98
CA GLU A 75 14.57 -22.12 -0.45
C GLU A 75 15.13 -20.78 -0.95
N SER A 76 14.90 -19.71 -0.18
CA SER A 76 15.43 -18.36 -0.43
C SER A 76 16.96 -18.38 -0.43
N PHE A 77 17.57 -19.02 0.57
CA PHE A 77 19.03 -19.13 0.69
C PHE A 77 19.64 -19.86 -0.52
N ILE A 78 19.10 -21.03 -0.88
CA ILE A 78 19.55 -21.80 -2.05
C ILE A 78 19.37 -20.97 -3.34
N SER A 79 18.29 -20.21 -3.47
CA SER A 79 18.06 -19.36 -4.64
C SER A 79 19.11 -18.25 -4.75
N PHE A 80 19.48 -17.61 -3.64
CA PHE A 80 20.57 -16.63 -3.62
C PHE A 80 21.92 -17.26 -3.92
N LEU A 81 22.22 -18.44 -3.38
CA LEU A 81 23.44 -19.17 -3.74
C LEU A 81 23.50 -19.46 -5.24
N LYS A 82 22.39 -19.92 -5.85
CA LYS A 82 22.31 -20.12 -7.30
C LYS A 82 22.57 -18.83 -8.08
N ILE A 83 22.03 -17.69 -7.64
CA ILE A 83 22.29 -16.38 -8.28
C ILE A 83 23.77 -16.03 -8.23
N ILE A 84 24.41 -16.22 -7.07
CA ILE A 84 25.82 -15.89 -6.85
C ILE A 84 26.73 -16.83 -7.65
N PHE A 85 26.57 -18.15 -7.51
CA PHE A 85 27.42 -19.15 -8.17
C PHE A 85 27.23 -19.21 -9.68
N LEU A 86 26.00 -19.05 -10.17
CA LEU A 86 25.71 -18.99 -11.62
C LEU A 86 25.89 -17.59 -12.19
N GLN A 87 26.33 -16.62 -11.37
CA GLN A 87 26.58 -15.23 -11.75
C GLN A 87 25.44 -14.60 -12.55
N LYS A 88 24.18 -14.89 -12.15
CA LYS A 88 23.00 -14.41 -12.87
C LYS A 88 22.96 -12.88 -12.85
N LYS A 89 22.84 -12.27 -14.02
CA LYS A 89 22.78 -10.81 -14.19
C LYS A 89 21.37 -10.35 -14.53
N PHE A 90 20.95 -9.27 -13.87
CA PHE A 90 19.68 -8.59 -14.06
C PHE A 90 19.94 -7.09 -14.10
N LYS A 91 19.26 -6.36 -14.98
CA LYS A 91 19.30 -4.89 -14.98
C LYS A 91 18.28 -4.30 -14.01
N ILE A 92 17.13 -4.94 -13.87
CA ILE A 92 16.00 -4.45 -13.08
C ILE A 92 15.73 -5.42 -11.93
N LEU A 93 15.54 -4.87 -10.72
CA LEU A 93 15.07 -5.62 -9.56
C LEU A 93 13.72 -5.06 -9.09
N ILE A 94 12.72 -5.92 -8.98
CA ILE A 94 11.36 -5.54 -8.58
C ILE A 94 11.10 -6.10 -7.18
N PHE A 95 10.80 -5.24 -6.22
CA PHE A 95 10.30 -5.64 -4.90
C PHE A 95 8.76 -5.72 -4.96
N ALA A 96 8.25 -6.94 -5.09
CA ALA A 96 6.81 -7.17 -5.17
C ALA A 96 6.15 -6.99 -3.80
N PHE A 97 4.94 -6.44 -3.82
CA PHE A 97 4.13 -6.25 -2.63
C PHE A 97 3.75 -7.63 -2.03
N PRO A 98 3.87 -7.83 -0.70
CA PRO A 98 3.63 -9.14 -0.09
C PRO A 98 2.17 -9.59 -0.14
N ARG A 99 1.21 -8.66 -0.28
CA ARG A 99 -0.22 -8.99 -0.33
C ARG A 99 -0.66 -9.21 -1.77
N LEU A 100 -0.42 -10.43 -2.26
CA LEU A 100 -0.87 -10.86 -3.59
C LEU A 100 -2.39 -11.00 -3.64
N GLN A 101 -2.92 -10.78 -4.83
CA GLN A 101 -4.33 -10.91 -5.18
C GLN A 101 -4.56 -12.18 -5.98
N LYS A 102 -5.77 -12.75 -5.93
CA LYS A 102 -6.10 -14.00 -6.63
C LYS A 102 -6.97 -13.71 -7.85
N SER A 103 -6.61 -14.28 -9.00
CA SER A 103 -7.39 -14.27 -10.24
C SER A 103 -7.24 -15.61 -10.95
N ASN A 104 -8.34 -16.28 -11.30
CA ASN A 104 -8.33 -17.58 -12.02
C ASN A 104 -7.34 -18.60 -11.43
N ASP A 105 -7.37 -18.77 -10.10
CA ASP A 105 -6.48 -19.65 -9.32
C ASP A 105 -4.98 -19.34 -9.32
N VAL A 106 -4.57 -18.20 -9.89
CA VAL A 106 -3.20 -17.72 -9.85
C VAL A 106 -3.12 -16.43 -9.03
N TYR A 107 -2.04 -16.28 -8.27
CA TYR A 107 -1.75 -15.08 -7.49
C TYR A 107 -0.91 -14.08 -8.28
N PHE A 108 -1.16 -12.79 -8.10
CA PHE A 108 -0.40 -11.73 -8.75
C PHE A 108 -0.30 -10.49 -7.86
N ASP A 109 0.75 -9.70 -8.06
CA ASP A 109 0.89 -8.37 -7.48
C ASP A 109 0.23 -7.34 -8.40
N LYS A 110 -0.85 -6.71 -7.93
CA LYS A 110 -1.60 -5.71 -8.70
C LYS A 110 -0.80 -4.47 -9.08
N PHE A 111 0.33 -4.21 -8.43
CA PHE A 111 1.16 -3.03 -8.70
C PHE A 111 2.25 -3.33 -9.73
N THR A 112 2.96 -4.44 -9.58
CA THR A 112 4.15 -4.71 -10.41
C THR A 112 3.89 -5.65 -11.58
N ASP A 113 3.07 -6.70 -11.42
CA ASP A 113 2.88 -7.69 -12.49
C ASP A 113 2.22 -7.08 -13.75
N PRO A 114 1.22 -6.18 -13.66
CA PRO A 114 0.69 -5.50 -14.83
C PRO A 114 1.72 -4.63 -15.56
N ILE A 115 2.61 -3.96 -14.83
CA ILE A 115 3.71 -3.19 -15.42
C ILE A 115 4.64 -4.12 -16.18
N ILE A 116 5.06 -5.23 -15.55
CA ILE A 116 5.92 -6.25 -16.18
C ILE A 116 5.30 -6.77 -17.49
N GLN A 117 3.99 -6.97 -17.50
CA GLN A 117 3.27 -7.43 -18.70
C GLN A 117 3.29 -6.41 -19.84
N LEU A 118 3.20 -5.10 -19.50
CA LEU A 118 3.12 -4.00 -20.47
C LEU A 118 4.50 -3.44 -20.87
N MET A 119 5.57 -3.81 -20.18
CA MET A 119 6.95 -3.47 -20.54
C MET A 119 7.30 -4.04 -21.92
N GLN A 120 7.63 -3.15 -22.87
CA GLN A 120 8.03 -3.55 -24.23
C GLN A 120 9.47 -4.10 -24.25
N GLU A 121 10.34 -3.59 -23.37
CA GLU A 121 11.72 -4.05 -23.28
C GLU A 121 11.82 -5.36 -22.49
N LYS A 122 12.39 -6.39 -23.13
CA LYS A 122 12.75 -7.67 -22.50
C LYS A 122 14.01 -7.56 -21.64
N GLU A 123 14.17 -6.46 -20.90
CA GLU A 123 15.29 -6.33 -19.99
C GLU A 123 15.30 -7.49 -18.98
N LYS A 124 16.50 -7.96 -18.63
CA LYS A 124 16.60 -9.04 -17.65
C LYS A 124 16.19 -8.51 -16.28
N TYR A 125 15.01 -8.87 -15.82
CA TYR A 125 14.50 -8.54 -14.50
C TYR A 125 14.41 -9.78 -13.60
N THR A 126 14.32 -9.53 -12.29
CA THR A 126 13.97 -10.53 -11.28
C THR A 126 13.09 -9.88 -10.22
N ILE A 127 12.29 -10.70 -9.54
CA ILE A 127 11.31 -10.26 -8.55
C ILE A 127 11.75 -10.76 -7.18
N PHE A 128 11.91 -9.86 -6.23
CA PHE A 128 12.08 -10.18 -4.82
C PHE A 128 10.72 -10.15 -4.13
N GLN A 129 10.29 -11.31 -3.66
CA GLN A 129 9.00 -11.49 -2.99
C GLN A 129 9.21 -11.64 -1.48
N ARG A 130 8.63 -10.70 -0.73
CA ARG A 130 8.55 -10.76 0.73
C ARG A 130 7.39 -11.66 1.16
N HIS A 131 7.58 -12.40 2.25
CA HIS A 131 6.53 -13.23 2.84
C HIS A 131 5.43 -12.39 3.51
N LEU A 132 4.21 -12.92 3.56
CA LEU A 132 3.14 -12.38 4.42
C LEU A 132 2.93 -13.32 5.62
N SER A 133 3.42 -12.91 6.79
CA SER A 133 3.42 -13.74 8.01
C SER A 133 4.00 -15.16 7.79
N GLY A 134 5.12 -15.27 7.08
CA GLY A 134 5.79 -16.55 6.78
C GLY A 134 5.08 -17.41 5.74
N ASN A 135 4.09 -16.87 5.01
CA ASN A 135 3.46 -17.55 3.88
C ASN A 135 3.80 -16.84 2.57
N HIS A 136 3.99 -17.64 1.53
CA HIS A 136 3.99 -17.23 0.13
C HIS A 136 2.78 -17.87 -0.54
N LEU A 137 2.04 -17.08 -1.31
CA LEU A 137 0.86 -17.55 -2.03
C LEU A 137 1.29 -18.05 -3.41
N GLU A 138 0.92 -19.28 -3.73
CA GLU A 138 1.31 -19.99 -4.96
C GLU A 138 0.10 -20.76 -5.54
N PRO A 139 0.02 -20.94 -6.87
CA PRO A 139 0.97 -20.49 -7.88
C PRO A 139 0.88 -18.98 -8.14
N ARG A 140 2.01 -18.28 -8.31
CA ARG A 140 2.03 -16.85 -8.73
C ARG A 140 2.42 -16.63 -10.19
N VAL A 141 1.91 -15.56 -10.79
CA VAL A 141 2.38 -15.02 -12.08
C VAL A 141 3.88 -14.75 -12.00
N ASN A 142 4.64 -14.92 -13.08
CA ASN A 142 6.10 -14.71 -13.10
C ASN A 142 6.89 -15.55 -12.08
N SER A 143 6.38 -16.69 -11.62
CA SER A 143 7.01 -17.52 -10.57
C SER A 143 8.44 -17.97 -10.91
N ASP A 144 8.78 -18.14 -12.18
CA ASP A 144 10.14 -18.48 -12.65
C ASP A 144 11.17 -17.36 -12.46
N LYS A 145 10.71 -16.12 -12.26
CA LYS A 145 11.54 -14.93 -12.04
C LYS A 145 11.65 -14.53 -10.56
N VAL A 146 10.93 -15.22 -9.69
CA VAL A 146 10.77 -14.85 -8.27
C VAL A 146 11.86 -15.46 -7.42
N VAL A 147 12.35 -14.64 -6.51
CA VAL A 147 13.27 -15.01 -5.45
C VAL A 147 12.63 -14.57 -4.13
N LYS A 148 12.33 -15.53 -3.26
CA LYS A 148 11.85 -15.25 -1.90
C LYS A 148 12.93 -14.53 -1.10
N THR A 149 12.57 -13.58 -0.24
CA THR A 149 13.54 -12.77 0.55
C THR A 149 13.70 -13.20 2.00
N ASP A 150 13.06 -14.30 2.40
CA ASP A 150 13.04 -14.81 3.78
C ASP A 150 14.45 -15.00 4.36
N PHE A 151 15.42 -15.43 3.54
CA PHE A 151 16.82 -15.53 3.95
C PHE A 151 17.36 -14.19 4.46
N ILE A 152 17.11 -13.10 3.73
CA ILE A 152 17.59 -11.77 4.09
C ILE A 152 16.91 -11.30 5.37
N GLU A 153 15.58 -11.44 5.47
CA GLU A 153 14.79 -10.94 6.59
C GLU A 153 15.11 -11.67 7.91
N VAL A 154 15.13 -13.00 7.87
CA VAL A 154 15.40 -13.82 9.06
C VAL A 154 16.85 -13.67 9.49
N SER A 155 17.80 -13.68 8.55
CA SER A 155 19.22 -13.46 8.85
C SER A 155 19.44 -12.09 9.46
N SER A 156 18.82 -11.03 8.91
CA SER A 156 18.99 -9.67 9.44
C SER A 156 18.53 -9.57 10.89
N LYS A 157 17.39 -10.17 11.24
CA LYS A 157 16.89 -10.23 12.63
C LYS A 157 17.81 -11.02 13.56
N LEU A 158 18.24 -12.20 13.12
CA LEU A 158 19.12 -13.06 13.91
C LEU A 158 20.48 -12.39 14.18
N PHE A 159 21.10 -11.85 13.13
CA PHE A 159 22.40 -11.21 13.22
C PHE A 159 22.34 -9.81 13.85
N GLY A 160 21.21 -9.11 13.75
CA GLY A 160 20.99 -7.85 14.48
C GLY A 160 21.03 -8.07 16.01
N LEU A 161 20.48 -9.19 16.48
CA LEU A 161 20.60 -9.59 17.88
C LEU A 161 22.02 -10.09 18.22
N LEU A 162 22.61 -10.95 17.38
CA LEU A 162 23.95 -11.50 17.63
C LEU A 162 25.03 -10.41 17.70
N PHE A 163 24.94 -9.42 16.82
CA PHE A 163 25.87 -8.29 16.75
C PHE A 163 25.44 -7.10 17.59
N LEU A 164 24.52 -7.27 18.55
CA LEU A 164 24.13 -6.22 19.48
C LEU A 164 25.33 -5.61 20.23
N PRO A 165 26.27 -6.39 20.82
CA PRO A 165 27.41 -5.82 21.52
C PRO A 165 28.29 -4.95 20.62
N ILE A 166 28.49 -5.39 19.37
CA ILE A 166 29.27 -4.69 18.35
C ILE A 166 28.57 -3.40 17.95
N THR A 167 27.27 -3.49 17.63
CA THR A 167 26.48 -2.32 17.21
C THR A 167 26.46 -1.27 18.30
N MET A 168 26.29 -1.69 19.55
CA MET A 168 26.38 -0.81 20.72
C MET A 168 27.76 -0.17 20.82
N LEU A 169 28.84 -0.96 20.79
CA LEU A 169 30.21 -0.44 20.93
C LEU A 169 30.52 0.67 19.92
N PHE A 170 30.16 0.47 18.66
CA PHE A 170 30.50 1.41 17.58
C PHE A 170 29.52 2.58 17.43
N ASN A 171 28.25 2.42 17.83
CA ASN A 171 27.21 3.42 17.59
C ASN A 171 26.62 4.03 18.88
N TYR A 172 27.16 3.69 20.05
CA TYR A 172 26.62 4.12 21.35
C TYR A 172 26.36 5.63 21.42
N VAL A 173 27.35 6.44 21.04
CA VAL A 173 27.26 7.90 21.14
C VAL A 173 26.11 8.43 20.30
N VAL A 174 26.02 8.01 19.04
CA VAL A 174 24.98 8.48 18.10
C VAL A 174 23.59 7.98 18.52
N LEU A 175 23.48 6.70 18.89
CA LEU A 175 22.24 6.12 19.42
C LEU A 175 21.77 6.84 20.68
N ARG A 176 22.67 7.11 21.63
CA ARG A 176 22.36 7.78 22.89
C ARG A 176 21.92 9.22 22.67
N ARG A 177 22.60 9.96 21.78
CA ARG A 177 22.20 11.32 21.42
C ARG A 177 20.78 11.35 20.86
N LEU A 178 20.48 10.48 19.89
CA LEU A 178 19.13 10.38 19.35
C LEU A 178 18.12 10.00 20.44
N TYR A 179 18.41 8.96 21.21
CA TYR A 179 17.52 8.50 22.28
C TYR A 179 17.18 9.60 23.28
N ILE A 180 18.17 10.37 23.74
CA ILE A 180 17.93 11.50 24.67
C ILE A 180 17.02 12.56 24.04
N LYS A 181 17.20 12.88 22.75
CA LYS A 181 16.33 13.84 22.06
C LYS A 181 14.89 13.34 22.00
N VAL A 182 14.67 12.05 21.71
CA VAL A 182 13.32 11.53 21.41
C VAL A 182 12.60 10.87 22.58
N LYS A 183 13.30 10.50 23.67
CA LYS A 183 12.73 9.68 24.75
C LYS A 183 11.50 10.29 25.41
N ASP A 184 11.52 11.58 25.69
CA ASP A 184 10.43 12.23 26.43
C ASP A 184 9.27 12.53 25.47
N ARG A 185 9.59 12.95 24.24
CA ARG A 185 8.60 13.31 23.21
C ARG A 185 7.79 12.12 22.70
N PHE A 186 8.41 10.94 22.60
CA PHE A 186 7.80 9.71 22.07
C PHE A 186 7.60 8.64 23.14
N GLU A 187 7.72 8.99 24.43
CA GLU A 187 7.51 8.11 25.58
C GLU A 187 8.35 6.80 25.48
N LEU A 188 9.64 6.94 25.19
CA LEU A 188 10.54 5.80 24.99
C LEU A 188 11.18 5.35 26.31
N SER A 189 11.14 4.04 26.54
CA SER A 189 11.79 3.39 27.68
C SER A 189 13.24 2.97 27.37
N TRP A 190 13.99 2.54 28.38
CA TRP A 190 15.31 1.93 28.18
C TRP A 190 15.27 0.68 27.29
N LYS A 191 14.15 -0.07 27.31
CA LYS A 191 13.96 -1.21 26.40
C LYS A 191 13.93 -0.77 24.93
N ASP A 192 13.44 0.43 24.65
CA ASP A 192 13.44 0.98 23.29
C ASP A 192 14.84 1.37 22.84
N PHE A 193 15.70 1.84 23.74
CA PHE A 193 17.12 2.08 23.43
C PHE A 193 17.83 0.80 22.98
N ILE A 194 17.60 -0.33 23.69
CA ILE A 194 18.13 -1.64 23.29
C ILE A 194 17.55 -2.05 21.92
N ARG A 195 16.24 -1.85 21.70
CA ARG A 195 15.61 -2.14 20.40
C ARG A 195 16.16 -1.28 19.26
N MET A 196 16.53 -0.02 19.52
CA MET A 196 17.22 0.82 18.53
C MET A 196 18.57 0.20 18.15
N ALA A 197 19.34 -0.27 19.13
CA ALA A 197 20.62 -0.91 18.85
C ALA A 197 20.47 -2.22 18.05
N ILE A 198 19.50 -3.07 18.41
CA ILE A 198 19.18 -4.28 17.63
C ILE A 198 18.74 -3.89 16.22
N GLY A 199 17.78 -2.97 16.08
CA GLY A 199 17.25 -2.53 14.79
C GLY A 199 18.31 -1.88 13.90
N LEU A 200 19.30 -1.19 14.47
CA LEU A 200 20.45 -0.70 13.72
C LEU A 200 21.34 -1.85 13.22
N GLY A 201 21.54 -2.88 14.04
CA GLY A 201 22.21 -4.12 13.63
C GLY A 201 21.48 -4.83 12.49
N GLU A 202 20.14 -4.96 12.57
CA GLU A 202 19.30 -5.50 11.51
C GLU A 202 19.45 -4.69 10.21
N PHE A 203 19.45 -3.35 10.32
CA PHE A 203 19.65 -2.44 9.21
C PHE A 203 21.02 -2.67 8.54
N TYR A 204 22.10 -2.78 9.31
CA TYR A 204 23.44 -3.04 8.79
C TYR A 204 23.54 -4.36 8.04
N VAL A 205 23.02 -5.44 8.62
CA VAL A 205 23.09 -6.77 8.01
C VAL A 205 22.32 -6.77 6.68
N SER A 206 21.10 -6.23 6.70
CA SER A 206 20.27 -6.14 5.50
C SER A 206 20.92 -5.26 4.42
N TYR A 207 21.45 -4.09 4.81
CA TYR A 207 22.20 -3.19 3.93
C TYR A 207 23.40 -3.89 3.27
N CYS A 208 24.20 -4.64 4.03
CA CYS A 208 25.37 -5.35 3.52
C CYS A 208 24.96 -6.44 2.52
N ILE A 209 23.94 -7.23 2.84
CA ILE A 209 23.43 -8.28 1.94
C ILE A 209 22.91 -7.66 0.64
N TYR A 210 22.06 -6.63 0.72
CA TYR A 210 21.55 -5.97 -0.48
C TYR A 210 22.65 -5.31 -1.30
N SER A 211 23.62 -4.63 -0.66
CA SER A 211 24.73 -3.99 -1.36
C SER A 211 25.58 -5.01 -2.13
N PHE A 212 25.78 -6.20 -1.54
CA PHE A 212 26.47 -7.29 -2.21
C PHE A 212 25.67 -7.85 -3.38
N LEU A 213 24.38 -8.13 -3.17
CA LEU A 213 23.49 -8.71 -4.18
C LEU A 213 23.33 -7.77 -5.39
N VAL A 214 23.05 -6.49 -5.19
CA VAL A 214 22.85 -5.55 -6.31
C VAL A 214 24.10 -5.42 -7.18
N LYS A 215 25.29 -5.44 -6.56
CA LYS A 215 26.57 -5.40 -7.27
C LYS A 215 26.83 -6.69 -8.05
N ILE A 216 26.61 -7.86 -7.43
CA ILE A 216 26.83 -9.15 -8.11
C ILE A 216 25.82 -9.36 -9.23
N MET A 217 24.56 -8.99 -9.02
CA MET A 217 23.51 -9.13 -10.03
C MET A 217 23.63 -8.07 -11.13
N GLY A 218 24.39 -7.00 -10.91
CA GLY A 218 24.57 -5.93 -11.90
C GLY A 218 23.34 -5.04 -12.06
N ILE A 219 22.53 -4.91 -10.99
CA ILE A 219 21.30 -4.12 -10.98
C ILE A 219 21.61 -2.66 -11.31
N LYS A 220 20.75 -2.04 -12.11
CA LYS A 220 20.80 -0.63 -12.53
C LYS A 220 19.62 0.18 -12.01
N SER A 221 18.46 -0.45 -11.91
CA SER A 221 17.26 0.17 -11.35
C SER A 221 16.49 -0.79 -10.45
N ILE A 222 15.78 -0.24 -9.47
CA ILE A 222 14.80 -0.97 -8.68
C ILE A 222 13.42 -0.32 -8.73
N PHE A 223 12.39 -1.15 -8.67
CA PHE A 223 10.99 -0.74 -8.47
C PHE A 223 10.48 -1.37 -7.18
N LEU A 224 9.75 -0.62 -6.34
CA LEU A 224 9.27 -1.11 -5.05
C LEU A 224 7.92 -0.52 -4.63
N VAL A 225 7.22 -1.22 -3.73
CA VAL A 225 5.98 -0.80 -3.06
C VAL A 225 5.96 -1.38 -1.64
N ASP A 226 5.91 -0.62 -0.53
CA ASP A 226 6.21 0.79 -0.31
C ASP A 226 7.61 0.97 0.34
N ARG A 227 8.17 2.19 0.38
CA ARG A 227 9.58 2.40 0.77
C ARG A 227 9.95 2.00 2.19
N GLU A 228 9.00 2.03 3.13
CA GLU A 228 9.26 1.87 4.57
C GLU A 228 9.86 0.49 4.87
N ILE A 229 9.33 -0.52 4.18
CA ILE A 229 9.72 -1.92 4.35
C ILE A 229 11.12 -2.18 3.77
N TYR A 230 11.60 -1.31 2.87
CA TYR A 230 12.81 -1.52 2.06
C TYR A 230 13.93 -0.50 2.32
N TYR A 231 13.88 0.28 3.41
CA TYR A 231 14.92 1.27 3.71
C TYR A 231 16.37 0.74 3.66
N PRO A 232 16.71 -0.45 4.21
CA PRO A 232 18.07 -0.98 4.06
C PRO A 232 18.44 -1.28 2.60
N ALA A 233 17.49 -1.77 1.80
CA ALA A 233 17.69 -2.04 0.37
C ALA A 233 17.87 -0.74 -0.42
N ILE A 234 17.08 0.29 -0.11
CA ILE A 234 17.17 1.61 -0.73
C ILE A 234 18.54 2.22 -0.45
N ALA A 235 18.97 2.24 0.82
CA ALA A 235 20.27 2.77 1.20
C ALA A 235 21.43 2.02 0.51
N ALA A 236 21.33 0.69 0.42
CA ALA A 236 22.31 -0.14 -0.31
C ALA A 236 22.35 0.18 -1.81
N CYS A 237 21.18 0.37 -2.43
CA CYS A 237 21.07 0.75 -3.84
C CYS A 237 21.67 2.13 -4.11
N LYS A 238 21.38 3.12 -3.26
CA LYS A 238 21.97 4.47 -3.36
C LYS A 238 23.48 4.44 -3.30
N ARG A 239 24.06 3.66 -2.37
CA ARG A 239 25.52 3.47 -2.28
C ARG A 239 26.11 2.90 -3.58
N ASN A 240 25.38 2.04 -4.27
CA ASN A 240 25.80 1.40 -5.52
C ASN A 240 25.35 2.17 -6.78
N LYS A 241 24.87 3.42 -6.64
CA LYS A 241 24.38 4.26 -7.75
C LYS A 241 23.28 3.58 -8.58
N VAL A 242 22.46 2.78 -7.93
CA VAL A 242 21.28 2.13 -8.52
C VAL A 242 20.12 3.11 -8.44
N LYS A 243 19.39 3.27 -9.54
CA LYS A 243 18.23 4.16 -9.64
C LYS A 243 17.02 3.56 -8.93
N ILE A 244 16.26 4.37 -8.19
CA ILE A 244 15.19 3.88 -7.32
C ILE A 244 13.86 4.52 -7.67
N TYR A 245 12.88 3.67 -8.01
CA TYR A 245 11.51 4.05 -8.31
C TYR A 245 10.57 3.43 -7.27
N GLU A 246 9.75 4.24 -6.62
CA GLU A 246 8.63 3.74 -5.81
C GLU A 246 7.33 3.90 -6.58
N LEU A 247 6.51 2.85 -6.64
CA LEU A 247 5.16 2.94 -7.21
C LEU A 247 4.17 3.34 -6.12
N GLN A 248 3.14 4.08 -6.52
CA GLN A 248 2.03 4.42 -5.64
C GLN A 248 1.35 3.16 -5.09
N HIS A 249 1.28 3.05 -3.76
CA HIS A 249 0.63 1.91 -3.08
C HIS A 249 -0.89 2.08 -2.95
N GLY A 250 -1.38 3.32 -2.91
CA GLY A 250 -2.81 3.60 -2.75
C GLY A 250 -3.15 5.08 -2.88
N VAL A 251 -4.42 5.40 -2.63
CA VAL A 251 -4.93 6.77 -2.65
C VAL A 251 -4.37 7.54 -1.44
N THR A 252 -3.75 8.68 -1.71
CA THR A 252 -3.10 9.51 -0.68
C THR A 252 -3.47 10.98 -0.90
N HIS A 253 -4.41 11.49 -0.10
CA HIS A 253 -4.91 12.87 -0.20
C HIS A 253 -4.12 13.87 0.66
N SER A 254 -3.43 13.39 1.69
CA SER A 254 -2.83 14.24 2.72
C SER A 254 -1.55 13.61 3.29
N TRP A 255 -0.94 14.28 4.27
CA TRP A 255 0.27 13.77 4.90
C TRP A 255 -0.05 12.50 5.67
N THR A 256 0.68 11.43 5.35
CA THR A 256 0.54 10.15 6.04
C THR A 256 1.72 9.88 6.94
N LEU A 257 1.54 8.94 7.86
CA LEU A 257 2.63 8.38 8.66
C LEU A 257 3.78 7.86 7.77
N LEU A 258 3.44 7.25 6.63
CA LEU A 258 4.37 6.62 5.69
C LEU A 258 5.25 7.64 4.95
N TYR A 259 4.65 8.74 4.48
CA TYR A 259 5.30 9.67 3.56
C TYR A 259 5.71 11.01 4.19
N SER A 260 5.34 11.26 5.45
CA SER A 260 5.72 12.50 6.16
C SER A 260 7.20 12.54 6.54
N GLY A 261 7.72 13.76 6.79
CA GLY A 261 9.04 14.00 7.36
C GLY A 261 9.94 14.88 6.49
N LYS A 262 11.25 14.75 6.66
CA LYS A 262 12.28 15.40 5.82
C LYS A 262 12.79 14.39 4.78
N TYR A 263 12.72 14.76 3.50
CA TYR A 263 13.33 14.03 2.40
C TYR A 263 14.84 13.88 2.60
N ASP A 264 15.39 12.70 2.32
CA ASP A 264 16.83 12.43 2.30
C ASP A 264 17.20 11.50 1.14
N GLU A 265 18.05 11.99 0.24
CA GLU A 265 18.45 11.29 -0.98
C GLU A 265 19.16 9.95 -0.75
N ASN A 266 19.66 9.67 0.47
CA ASN A 266 20.36 8.43 0.81
C ASN A 266 19.41 7.30 1.23
N ILE A 267 18.14 7.60 1.52
CA ILE A 267 17.15 6.61 2.01
C ILE A 267 15.76 6.77 1.40
N ASP A 268 15.52 7.82 0.61
CA ASP A 268 14.31 7.99 -0.19
C ASP A 268 14.53 7.64 -1.66
N PRO A 269 13.46 7.25 -2.39
CA PRO A 269 13.54 6.96 -3.82
C PRO A 269 14.01 8.17 -4.64
N ASP A 270 14.54 7.88 -5.84
CA ASP A 270 14.87 8.92 -6.82
C ASP A 270 13.62 9.51 -7.46
N TYR A 271 12.62 8.66 -7.70
CA TYR A 271 11.34 9.07 -8.24
C TYR A 271 10.19 8.32 -7.55
N PHE A 272 9.07 9.02 -7.42
CA PHE A 272 7.80 8.44 -7.02
C PHE A 272 6.87 8.41 -8.23
N LEU A 273 6.43 7.22 -8.60
CA LEU A 273 5.64 6.98 -9.79
C LEU A 273 4.15 6.94 -9.40
N THR A 274 3.44 8.02 -9.73
CA THR A 274 2.01 8.13 -9.44
C THR A 274 1.19 7.44 -10.53
N PHE A 275 -0.01 7.01 -10.18
CA PHE A 275 -0.93 6.37 -11.13
C PHE A 275 -1.92 7.34 -11.75
N GLY A 276 -1.90 8.61 -11.36
CA GLY A 276 -2.78 9.67 -11.84
C GLY A 276 -2.14 11.04 -11.64
N GLU A 277 -2.55 12.02 -12.45
CA GLU A 277 -2.02 13.39 -12.39
C GLU A 277 -2.41 14.10 -11.09
N ASN A 278 -3.63 13.87 -10.60
CA ASN A 278 -4.11 14.46 -9.34
C ASN A 278 -3.29 14.04 -8.12
N TRP A 279 -2.49 12.98 -8.24
CA TRP A 279 -1.60 12.55 -7.17
C TRP A 279 -0.26 13.29 -7.16
N ILE A 280 0.07 14.11 -8.16
CA ILE A 280 1.31 14.89 -8.12
C ILE A 280 1.19 15.98 -7.05
N GLY A 281 1.87 15.80 -5.91
CA GLY A 281 1.85 16.76 -4.82
C GLY A 281 2.79 16.44 -3.66
N LYS A 282 2.77 17.28 -2.64
CA LYS A 282 3.72 17.22 -1.50
C LYS A 282 3.45 16.07 -0.52
N GLN A 283 2.32 15.37 -0.65
CA GLN A 283 1.88 14.32 0.27
C GLN A 283 2.82 13.10 0.32
N PHE A 284 3.62 12.87 -0.73
CA PHE A 284 4.54 11.73 -0.83
C PHE A 284 5.94 11.99 -0.22
N GLY A 285 6.15 13.17 0.39
CA GLY A 285 7.41 13.50 1.07
C GLY A 285 8.61 13.62 0.15
N LEU A 286 8.39 13.84 -1.15
CA LEU A 286 9.42 14.12 -2.15
C LEU A 286 9.25 15.53 -2.74
N PRO A 287 10.34 16.12 -3.27
CA PRO A 287 10.24 17.26 -4.19
C PRO A 287 9.33 16.94 -5.39
N ILE A 288 8.53 17.91 -5.83
CA ILE A 288 7.48 17.72 -6.85
C ILE A 288 8.07 17.25 -8.18
N GLU A 289 9.25 17.74 -8.54
CA GLU A 289 10.00 17.37 -9.75
C GLU A 289 10.44 15.90 -9.76
N LYS A 290 10.38 15.21 -8.62
CA LYS A 290 10.65 13.77 -8.50
C LYS A 290 9.38 12.92 -8.57
N LEU A 291 8.21 13.52 -8.75
CA LEU A 291 6.95 12.80 -8.96
C LEU A 291 6.65 12.71 -10.44
N SER A 292 6.35 11.52 -10.92
CA SER A 292 6.03 11.27 -12.31
C SER A 292 4.80 10.40 -12.43
N ASN A 293 3.74 10.92 -13.06
CA ASN A 293 2.59 10.10 -13.42
C ASN A 293 2.97 9.10 -14.53
N ILE A 294 2.80 7.81 -14.28
CA ILE A 294 2.98 6.74 -15.27
C ILE A 294 1.64 6.09 -15.65
N GLY A 295 0.54 6.52 -15.04
CA GLY A 295 -0.76 5.88 -15.18
C GLY A 295 -0.86 4.55 -14.44
N TRP A 296 -2.05 3.94 -14.51
CA TRP A 296 -2.36 2.71 -13.79
C TRP A 296 -2.32 1.50 -14.72
N ALA A 297 -1.19 0.77 -14.73
CA ALA A 297 -1.02 -0.42 -15.57
C ALA A 297 -2.11 -1.48 -15.36
N TYR A 298 -2.63 -1.58 -14.13
CA TYR A 298 -3.61 -2.60 -13.81
C TYR A 298 -4.94 -2.36 -14.54
N SER A 299 -5.47 -1.14 -14.66
CA SER A 299 -6.70 -0.90 -15.43
C SER A 299 -6.57 -1.33 -16.88
N GLU A 300 -5.42 -1.09 -17.51
CA GLU A 300 -5.18 -1.49 -18.90
C GLU A 300 -5.14 -3.01 -19.06
N SER A 301 -4.41 -3.70 -18.18
CA SER A 301 -4.40 -5.17 -18.14
C SER A 301 -5.80 -5.77 -17.94
N MET A 302 -6.70 -5.00 -17.29
CA MET A 302 -8.06 -5.41 -17.01
C MET A 302 -9.00 -5.22 -18.21
N ARG A 303 -8.82 -4.13 -18.98
CA ARG A 303 -9.58 -3.86 -20.22
C ARG A 303 -9.32 -4.88 -21.31
N ILE A 304 -8.10 -5.41 -21.39
CA ILE A 304 -7.69 -6.43 -22.39
C ILE A 304 -8.45 -7.75 -22.21
N ASN A 305 -9.09 -7.99 -21.06
CA ASN A 305 -9.68 -9.28 -20.68
C ASN A 305 -11.20 -9.25 -20.40
N SER A 306 -11.96 -8.24 -20.85
CA SER A 306 -13.37 -8.09 -20.49
C SER A 306 -14.34 -8.43 -21.63
N ASN A 307 -14.72 -9.71 -21.76
CA ASN A 307 -15.93 -10.15 -22.47
C ASN A 307 -17.08 -10.49 -21.50
N GLU A 308 -17.03 -9.99 -20.26
CA GLU A 308 -18.03 -10.31 -19.24
C GLU A 308 -19.35 -9.57 -19.50
N LYS A 309 -20.47 -10.29 -19.35
CA LYS A 309 -21.82 -9.70 -19.41
C LYS A 309 -22.02 -8.83 -18.17
N LEU A 310 -22.26 -7.53 -18.39
CA LEU A 310 -22.53 -6.58 -17.32
C LEU A 310 -23.93 -6.83 -16.72
N ASP A 311 -24.01 -6.81 -15.39
CA ASP A 311 -25.29 -6.76 -14.68
C ASP A 311 -25.68 -5.29 -14.42
N GLU A 312 -26.73 -4.82 -15.10
CA GLU A 312 -27.28 -3.47 -14.94
C GLU A 312 -28.26 -3.34 -13.77
N LYS A 313 -28.84 -4.47 -13.31
CA LYS A 313 -29.87 -4.48 -12.26
C LYS A 313 -29.29 -4.76 -10.87
N THR A 314 -28.08 -5.31 -10.81
CA THR A 314 -27.36 -5.53 -9.57
C THR A 314 -26.36 -4.41 -9.30
N ILE A 315 -26.42 -3.87 -8.10
CA ILE A 315 -25.53 -2.81 -7.62
C ILE A 315 -24.56 -3.42 -6.62
N LEU A 316 -23.26 -3.24 -6.89
CA LEU A 316 -22.24 -3.64 -5.93
C LEU A 316 -22.14 -2.57 -4.85
N VAL A 317 -22.21 -3.01 -3.60
CA VAL A 317 -22.03 -2.17 -2.42
C VAL A 317 -20.68 -2.49 -1.80
N VAL A 318 -19.78 -1.52 -1.80
CA VAL A 318 -18.47 -1.63 -1.16
C VAL A 318 -18.61 -1.20 0.29
N SER A 319 -18.59 -2.18 1.20
CA SER A 319 -18.71 -1.92 2.63
C SER A 319 -17.42 -1.34 3.22
N GLU A 320 -17.57 -0.60 4.31
CA GLU A 320 -16.47 -0.01 5.07
C GLU A 320 -16.66 -0.34 6.56
N PRO A 321 -15.62 -0.81 7.29
CA PRO A 321 -15.77 -1.28 8.67
C PRO A 321 -16.40 -0.29 9.65
N CYS A 322 -16.31 1.02 9.38
CA CYS A 322 -16.87 2.06 10.24
C CYS A 322 -18.36 2.33 9.99
N TYR A 323 -18.93 1.84 8.90
CA TYR A 323 -20.31 2.12 8.48
C TYR A 323 -21.09 0.84 8.17
N SER A 324 -20.62 -0.32 8.65
CA SER A 324 -21.16 -1.64 8.33
C SER A 324 -22.68 -1.74 8.49
N LYS A 325 -23.23 -1.26 9.62
CA LYS A 325 -24.67 -1.33 9.93
C LYS A 325 -25.44 -0.21 9.22
N GLU A 326 -24.87 0.98 9.18
CA GLU A 326 -25.41 2.19 8.55
C GLU A 326 -25.63 1.97 7.05
N ILE A 327 -24.67 1.33 6.38
CA ILE A 327 -24.80 0.94 4.96
C ILE A 327 -26.00 0.02 4.77
N VAL A 328 -26.16 -1.02 5.60
CA VAL A 328 -27.29 -1.96 5.48
C VAL A 328 -28.63 -1.24 5.65
N LEU A 329 -28.74 -0.33 6.62
CA LEU A 329 -29.95 0.47 6.81
C LEU A 329 -30.25 1.36 5.59
N ALA A 330 -29.24 2.03 5.04
CA ALA A 330 -29.40 2.82 3.83
C ALA A 330 -29.85 1.97 2.63
N LEU A 331 -29.32 0.75 2.47
CA LEU A 331 -29.74 -0.18 1.41
C LEU A 331 -31.21 -0.60 1.55
N ILE A 332 -31.69 -0.85 2.77
CA ILE A 332 -33.08 -1.20 3.04
C ILE A 332 -34.01 -0.06 2.63
N GLU A 333 -33.61 1.18 2.85
CA GLU A 333 -34.39 2.34 2.38
C GLU A 333 -34.37 2.43 0.85
N MET A 334 -33.22 2.25 0.21
CA MET A 334 -33.05 2.33 -1.26
C MET A 334 -33.74 1.20 -2.02
N ILE A 335 -33.91 0.01 -1.41
CA ILE A 335 -34.51 -1.15 -2.08
C ILE A 335 -35.99 -0.94 -2.44
N ASN A 336 -36.64 0.01 -1.78
CA ASN A 336 -38.04 0.36 -2.01
C ASN A 336 -38.23 1.30 -3.21
N VAL A 337 -37.15 1.86 -3.76
CA VAL A 337 -37.19 2.78 -4.90
C VAL A 337 -37.56 2.07 -6.21
N ASP A 338 -37.06 0.84 -6.41
CA ASP A 338 -37.36 0.01 -7.58
C ASP A 338 -37.32 -1.48 -7.19
N SER A 339 -38.38 -2.21 -7.54
CA SER A 339 -38.54 -3.64 -7.26
C SER A 339 -37.57 -4.55 -8.02
N GLU A 340 -36.98 -4.08 -9.13
CA GLU A 340 -36.07 -4.88 -9.95
C GLU A 340 -34.60 -4.80 -9.52
N ILE A 341 -34.25 -3.83 -8.67
CA ILE A 341 -32.87 -3.62 -8.21
C ILE A 341 -32.50 -4.66 -7.15
N ARG A 342 -31.26 -5.16 -7.26
CA ARG A 342 -30.61 -6.05 -6.30
C ARG A 342 -29.32 -5.42 -5.79
N PHE A 343 -28.97 -5.68 -4.53
CA PHE A 343 -27.74 -5.22 -3.89
C PHE A 343 -26.86 -6.40 -3.52
N GLU A 344 -25.60 -6.34 -3.91
CA GLU A 344 -24.57 -7.30 -3.52
C GLU A 344 -23.50 -6.58 -2.70
N ILE A 345 -23.41 -6.91 -1.42
CA ILE A 345 -22.52 -6.29 -0.45
C ILE A 345 -21.21 -7.06 -0.42
N ARG A 346 -20.11 -6.35 -0.71
CA ARG A 346 -18.75 -6.84 -0.55
C ARG A 346 -18.14 -6.24 0.71
N LEU A 347 -17.86 -7.11 1.69
CA LEU A 347 -17.21 -6.72 2.93
C LEU A 347 -15.74 -6.37 2.74
N HIS A 348 -15.25 -5.41 3.50
CA HIS A 348 -13.82 -5.16 3.63
C HIS A 348 -13.12 -6.42 4.20
N PRO A 349 -11.88 -6.76 3.81
CA PRO A 349 -11.21 -7.99 4.27
C PRO A 349 -11.02 -8.12 5.80
N GLN A 350 -11.20 -7.02 6.52
CA GLN A 350 -11.07 -6.95 7.98
C GLN A 350 -12.44 -6.79 8.68
N GLU A 351 -13.52 -6.78 7.93
CA GLU A 351 -14.89 -6.57 8.39
C GLU A 351 -15.59 -7.91 8.55
N LYS A 352 -16.44 -7.99 9.57
CA LYS A 352 -17.40 -9.07 9.78
C LYS A 352 -18.67 -8.47 10.34
N TYR A 353 -19.80 -8.88 9.80
CA TYR A 353 -21.10 -8.54 10.36
C TYR A 353 -21.37 -9.36 11.62
N ASP A 354 -22.01 -8.71 12.59
CA ASP A 354 -22.57 -9.38 13.75
C ASP A 354 -23.87 -10.13 13.39
N GLU A 355 -24.35 -10.94 14.31
CA GLU A 355 -25.57 -11.75 14.10
C GLU A 355 -26.80 -10.88 13.85
N GLU A 356 -26.88 -9.70 14.50
CA GLU A 356 -27.99 -8.76 14.32
C GLU A 356 -28.05 -8.26 12.87
N THR A 357 -26.91 -7.84 12.33
CA THR A 357 -26.79 -7.34 10.95
C THR A 357 -27.08 -8.45 9.93
N ILE A 358 -26.59 -9.67 10.19
CA ILE A 358 -26.88 -10.83 9.33
C ILE A 358 -28.38 -11.15 9.31
N ASN A 359 -29.03 -11.14 10.48
CA ASN A 359 -30.47 -11.37 10.62
C ASN A 359 -31.31 -10.26 10.00
N LEU A 360 -30.81 -9.03 9.97
CA LEU A 360 -31.46 -7.92 9.28
C LEU A 360 -31.40 -8.11 7.76
N ILE A 361 -30.23 -8.46 7.21
CA ILE A 361 -30.04 -8.69 5.78
C ILE A 361 -30.89 -9.86 5.28
N SER A 362 -31.00 -10.95 6.06
CA SER A 362 -31.74 -12.16 5.65
C SER A 362 -33.25 -11.93 5.44
N GLN A 363 -33.80 -10.84 5.95
CA GLN A 363 -35.20 -10.44 5.72
C GLN A 363 -35.44 -9.89 4.30
N TYR A 364 -34.38 -9.57 3.56
CA TYR A 364 -34.46 -8.95 2.24
C TYR A 364 -33.73 -9.80 1.19
N GLU A 365 -34.48 -10.61 0.42
CA GLU A 365 -33.91 -11.52 -0.61
C GLU A 365 -33.06 -10.81 -1.69
N ARG A 366 -33.33 -9.52 -1.90
CA ARG A 366 -32.66 -8.65 -2.87
C ARG A 366 -31.38 -8.00 -2.32
N ILE A 367 -31.02 -8.24 -1.06
CA ILE A 367 -29.73 -7.83 -0.47
C ILE A 367 -28.93 -9.09 -0.14
N LYS A 368 -27.73 -9.23 -0.69
CA LYS A 368 -26.87 -10.40 -0.45
C LYS A 368 -25.46 -9.98 -0.11
N VAL A 369 -24.83 -10.66 0.84
CA VAL A 369 -23.39 -10.53 1.08
C VAL A 369 -22.67 -11.50 0.15
N VAL A 370 -21.75 -11.00 -0.67
CA VAL A 370 -20.97 -11.79 -1.61
C VAL A 370 -19.59 -12.13 -1.07
N ASP A 371 -19.02 -13.23 -1.57
CA ASP A 371 -17.67 -13.67 -1.21
C ASP A 371 -16.63 -12.59 -1.58
N ASN A 372 -15.70 -12.36 -0.67
CA ASN A 372 -14.60 -11.42 -0.82
C ASN A 372 -13.27 -12.12 -1.19
N SER A 373 -13.32 -13.40 -1.60
CA SER A 373 -12.15 -14.19 -2.01
C SER A 373 -11.51 -13.72 -3.32
N GLU A 374 -12.30 -13.22 -4.28
CA GLU A 374 -11.80 -12.53 -5.49
C GLU A 374 -11.34 -11.11 -5.13
N GLU A 375 -10.41 -10.54 -5.90
CA GLU A 375 -9.93 -9.16 -5.69
C GLU A 375 -11.02 -8.11 -6.03
N SER A 376 -11.01 -6.97 -5.34
CA SER A 376 -12.07 -5.96 -5.44
C SER A 376 -12.24 -5.40 -6.84
N THR A 377 -11.16 -5.01 -7.50
CA THR A 377 -11.14 -4.50 -8.88
C THR A 377 -11.65 -5.54 -9.89
N LEU A 378 -11.35 -6.82 -9.69
CA LEU A 378 -11.91 -7.91 -10.51
C LEU A 378 -13.41 -8.01 -10.33
N SER A 379 -13.92 -7.94 -9.09
CA SER A 379 -15.35 -7.94 -8.84
C SER A 379 -16.06 -6.77 -9.52
N LEU A 380 -15.44 -5.58 -9.57
CA LEU A 380 -16.01 -4.39 -10.25
C LEU A 380 -16.37 -4.63 -11.72
N ARG A 381 -15.73 -5.58 -12.41
CA ARG A 381 -15.98 -5.83 -13.84
C ARG A 381 -17.42 -6.22 -14.11
N LYS A 382 -18.02 -7.03 -13.22
CA LYS A 382 -19.36 -7.63 -13.36
C LYS A 382 -20.51 -6.61 -13.21
N TYR A 383 -20.24 -5.46 -12.60
CA TYR A 383 -21.28 -4.49 -12.24
C TYR A 383 -21.14 -3.20 -13.04
N THR A 384 -22.27 -2.54 -13.31
CA THR A 384 -22.29 -1.20 -13.94
C THR A 384 -22.32 -0.08 -12.91
N ASN A 385 -23.04 -0.30 -11.82
CA ASN A 385 -23.31 0.67 -10.77
C ASN A 385 -22.69 0.21 -9.45
N ILE A 386 -21.91 1.10 -8.83
CA ILE A 386 -21.18 0.83 -7.58
C ILE A 386 -21.57 1.89 -6.55
N VAL A 387 -21.83 1.47 -5.32
CA VAL A 387 -22.16 2.37 -4.21
C VAL A 387 -21.23 2.06 -3.03
N GLY A 388 -20.82 3.08 -2.27
CA GLY A 388 -20.06 2.90 -1.04
C GLY A 388 -20.01 4.18 -0.23
N VAL A 389 -19.06 4.28 0.73
CA VAL A 389 -18.88 5.49 1.55
C VAL A 389 -17.52 6.14 1.30
N ASN A 390 -16.42 5.66 1.92
CA ASN A 390 -15.07 6.25 1.77
C ASN A 390 -14.01 5.22 1.36
N SER A 391 -14.33 4.32 0.43
CA SER A 391 -13.40 3.26 0.00
C SER A 391 -12.54 3.66 -1.19
N SER A 392 -11.26 3.25 -1.18
CA SER A 392 -10.38 3.42 -2.35
C SER A 392 -10.89 2.70 -3.60
N VAL A 393 -11.66 1.63 -3.42
CA VAL A 393 -12.28 0.85 -4.50
C VAL A 393 -13.25 1.71 -5.32
N LEU A 394 -13.83 2.77 -4.75
CA LEU A 394 -14.69 3.70 -5.48
C LEU A 394 -13.90 4.50 -6.54
N TYR A 395 -12.65 4.88 -6.25
CA TYR A 395 -11.77 5.49 -7.26
C TYR A 395 -11.36 4.49 -8.34
N GLU A 396 -11.09 3.23 -7.95
CA GLU A 396 -10.82 2.14 -8.92
C GLU A 396 -12.02 1.96 -9.85
N ALA A 397 -13.25 1.97 -9.33
CA ALA A 397 -14.48 1.88 -10.11
C ALA A 397 -14.67 3.04 -11.10
N LEU A 398 -14.41 4.27 -10.66
CA LEU A 398 -14.44 5.44 -11.54
C LEU A 398 -13.48 5.29 -12.73
N SER A 399 -12.26 4.79 -12.49
CA SER A 399 -11.26 4.58 -13.56
C SER A 399 -11.65 3.49 -14.56
N LEU A 400 -12.47 2.53 -14.13
CA LEU A 400 -13.10 1.52 -14.98
C LEU A 400 -14.37 2.03 -15.67
N LYS A 401 -14.63 3.35 -15.63
CA LYS A 401 -15.79 4.01 -16.21
C LYS A 401 -17.13 3.47 -15.71
N LYS A 402 -17.17 3.04 -14.45
CA LYS A 402 -18.40 2.61 -13.77
C LYS A 402 -19.17 3.83 -13.24
N SER A 403 -20.48 3.68 -13.06
CA SER A 403 -21.27 4.68 -12.34
C SER A 403 -21.06 4.50 -10.84
N VAL A 404 -20.62 5.54 -10.14
CA VAL A 404 -20.22 5.45 -8.73
C VAL A 404 -20.95 6.49 -7.89
N ALA A 405 -21.62 6.03 -6.83
CA ALA A 405 -22.24 6.89 -5.85
C ALA A 405 -21.67 6.69 -4.44
N CYS A 406 -21.69 7.76 -3.65
CA CYS A 406 -21.31 7.75 -2.25
C CYS A 406 -22.52 8.02 -1.37
N ILE A 407 -22.73 7.17 -0.36
CA ILE A 407 -23.79 7.31 0.63
C ILE A 407 -23.39 8.37 1.65
N ASN A 408 -24.23 9.39 1.82
CA ASN A 408 -24.08 10.48 2.78
C ASN A 408 -25.37 10.69 3.60
N PHE A 409 -26.09 9.60 3.87
CA PHE A 409 -27.31 9.58 4.68
C PHE A 409 -27.37 8.29 5.51
N GLY A 410 -28.40 8.15 6.38
CA GLY A 410 -28.60 6.93 7.16
C GLY A 410 -27.50 6.66 8.20
N GLY A 411 -26.80 7.72 8.64
CA GLY A 411 -25.64 7.62 9.53
C GLY A 411 -24.30 7.48 8.80
N CYS A 412 -24.29 7.25 7.49
CA CYS A 412 -23.07 7.31 6.68
C CYS A 412 -22.65 8.77 6.42
N VAL A 413 -21.35 9.03 6.48
CA VAL A 413 -20.77 10.33 6.13
C VAL A 413 -19.76 10.14 5.00
N CYS A 414 -20.04 10.75 3.85
CA CYS A 414 -19.15 10.77 2.70
C CYS A 414 -18.15 11.93 2.82
N GLU A 415 -16.90 11.58 3.07
CA GLU A 415 -15.79 12.52 3.23
C GLU A 415 -15.15 12.88 1.89
N MET A 416 -15.43 12.08 0.86
CA MET A 416 -14.94 12.30 -0.51
C MET A 416 -15.56 13.55 -1.16
N ASN A 417 -16.63 14.10 -0.56
CA ASN A 417 -17.37 15.24 -1.08
C ASN A 417 -16.56 16.55 -1.11
N GLU A 418 -15.58 16.70 -0.21
CA GLU A 418 -14.85 17.95 -0.02
C GLU A 418 -13.49 17.99 -0.75
N ILE A 419 -13.11 16.90 -1.42
CA ILE A 419 -11.74 16.73 -1.91
C ILE A 419 -11.57 17.25 -3.34
N TYR A 420 -12.64 17.27 -4.15
CA TYR A 420 -12.57 17.58 -5.58
C TYR A 420 -13.69 18.50 -6.03
N ASP A 421 -13.34 19.48 -6.87
CA ASP A 421 -14.28 20.34 -7.58
C ASP A 421 -13.97 20.31 -9.10
N PRO A 422 -14.88 19.77 -9.94
CA PRO A 422 -16.15 19.16 -9.57
C PRO A 422 -15.99 17.78 -8.92
N ASN A 423 -16.86 17.45 -7.97
CA ASN A 423 -16.87 16.14 -7.31
C ASN A 423 -17.19 15.02 -8.33
N PRO A 424 -16.31 14.01 -8.45
CA PRO A 424 -16.51 12.93 -9.41
C PRO A 424 -17.61 11.93 -9.02
N PHE A 425 -17.96 11.86 -7.75
CA PHE A 425 -18.93 10.91 -7.22
C PHE A 425 -20.34 11.49 -7.28
N PHE A 426 -21.33 10.63 -7.49
CA PHE A 426 -22.72 10.99 -7.24
C PHE A 426 -22.99 10.91 -5.73
N ILE A 427 -23.28 12.03 -5.07
CA ILE A 427 -23.51 12.04 -3.62
C ILE A 427 -24.99 11.79 -3.34
N LEU A 428 -25.29 10.73 -2.60
CA LEU A 428 -26.62 10.41 -2.11
C LEU A 428 -26.78 11.05 -0.73
N ASN A 429 -27.47 12.18 -0.65
CA ASN A 429 -27.76 12.86 0.63
C ASN A 429 -29.11 12.42 1.22
N LYS A 430 -29.95 11.77 0.41
CA LYS A 430 -31.24 11.19 0.78
C LYS A 430 -31.60 10.06 -0.18
N VAL A 431 -32.59 9.26 0.18
CA VAL A 431 -33.03 8.07 -0.58
C VAL A 431 -33.48 8.45 -1.99
N GLU A 432 -34.12 9.60 -2.18
CA GLU A 432 -34.64 10.02 -3.48
C GLU A 432 -33.52 10.25 -4.51
N ASP A 433 -32.34 10.65 -4.06
CA ASP A 433 -31.18 10.90 -4.92
C ASP A 433 -30.72 9.61 -5.63
N PHE A 434 -31.02 8.44 -5.05
CA PHE A 434 -30.68 7.14 -5.62
C PHE A 434 -31.42 6.88 -6.94
N LYS A 435 -32.65 7.40 -7.08
CA LYS A 435 -33.42 7.29 -8.32
C LYS A 435 -32.72 8.04 -9.46
N ASP A 436 -32.22 9.24 -9.17
CA ASP A 436 -31.50 10.05 -10.14
C ASP A 436 -30.16 9.41 -10.53
N PHE A 437 -29.43 8.85 -9.56
CA PHE A 437 -28.22 8.06 -9.83
C PHE A 437 -28.49 6.87 -10.76
N TYR A 438 -29.55 6.11 -10.47
CA TYR A 438 -29.89 4.91 -11.24
C TYR A 438 -30.37 5.24 -12.66
N ILE A 439 -31.24 6.25 -12.81
CA ILE A 439 -31.82 6.66 -14.10
C ILE A 439 -30.79 7.36 -14.98
N SER A 440 -30.01 8.28 -14.41
CA SER A 440 -29.04 9.04 -15.20
C SER A 440 -28.01 8.13 -15.85
N ARG A 441 -27.74 6.94 -15.26
CA ARG A 441 -26.69 5.97 -15.67
C ARG A 441 -25.35 6.64 -15.94
N SER A 442 -25.20 7.90 -15.53
CA SER A 442 -24.14 8.77 -15.96
C SER A 442 -23.08 8.65 -14.90
N GLY A 443 -22.12 7.75 -15.13
CA GLY A 443 -20.78 8.08 -14.69
C GLY A 443 -20.49 9.46 -15.26
N LYS A 444 -20.41 10.50 -14.42
CA LYS A 444 -19.81 11.76 -14.84
C LYS A 444 -18.46 11.34 -15.43
N ASN A 445 -18.21 11.68 -16.68
CA ASN A 445 -16.99 11.25 -17.36
C ASN A 445 -15.85 12.08 -16.78
N ILE A 446 -15.27 11.68 -15.65
CA ILE A 446 -14.30 12.50 -14.91
C ILE A 446 -12.89 12.42 -15.52
N GLY A 447 -12.79 11.93 -16.75
CA GLY A 447 -11.52 11.76 -17.46
C GLY A 447 -10.54 10.87 -16.71
N GLU A 448 -9.26 11.01 -17.05
CA GLU A 448 -8.12 10.23 -16.56
C GLU A 448 -7.45 10.85 -15.31
N THR A 449 -8.25 11.47 -14.45
CA THR A 449 -7.76 12.35 -13.38
C THR A 449 -7.19 11.60 -12.17
N PHE A 450 -7.88 10.56 -11.70
CA PHE A 450 -7.49 9.76 -10.53
C PHE A 450 -6.56 8.60 -10.86
N TYR A 451 -6.85 7.92 -11.96
CA TYR A 451 -6.01 6.88 -12.50
C TYR A 451 -5.90 7.17 -13.99
N SER A 452 -4.73 7.60 -14.42
CA SER A 452 -4.46 7.88 -15.83
C SER A 452 -4.21 6.59 -16.59
N SER A 453 -4.42 6.62 -17.90
CA SER A 453 -4.02 5.50 -18.75
C SER A 453 -2.51 5.28 -18.64
N PHE A 454 -2.09 4.02 -18.65
CA PHE A 454 -0.68 3.67 -18.48
C PHE A 454 0.16 4.14 -19.66
N ASP A 455 1.15 4.99 -19.40
CA ASP A 455 2.04 5.53 -20.42
C ASP A 455 3.28 4.63 -20.57
N VAL A 456 3.15 3.66 -21.47
CA VAL A 456 4.20 2.67 -21.77
C VAL A 456 5.49 3.34 -22.25
N GLU A 457 5.39 4.37 -23.10
CA GLU A 457 6.58 5.07 -23.62
C GLU A 457 7.33 5.80 -22.52
N LYS A 458 6.59 6.50 -21.66
CA LYS A 458 7.17 7.20 -20.51
C LYS A 458 7.78 6.22 -19.53
N PHE A 459 7.14 5.09 -19.26
CA PHE A 459 7.70 4.06 -18.39
C PHE A 459 8.99 3.48 -18.99
N ASN A 460 9.01 3.14 -20.28
CA ASN A 460 10.22 2.60 -20.93
C ASN A 460 11.38 3.60 -20.93
N LYS A 461 11.13 4.91 -21.05
CA LYS A 461 12.17 5.95 -20.89
C LYS A 461 12.82 5.97 -19.50
N LEU A 462 12.18 5.41 -18.48
CA LEU A 462 12.77 5.26 -17.13
C LEU A 462 13.71 4.04 -17.03
N LEU A 463 13.64 3.12 -18.00
CA LEU A 463 14.46 1.90 -18.06
C LEU A 463 15.78 2.11 -18.79
N CYS A 464 15.80 3.04 -19.76
CA CYS A 464 16.99 3.52 -20.47
C CYS A 464 17.91 4.33 -19.54
#